data_AF-A0A413R430-F1
#
_entry.id   AF-A0A413R430-F1
#
_cell.length_a   1.000
_cell.length_b   1.000
_cell.length_c   1.000
_cell.angle_alpha   90.00
_cell.angle_beta   90.00
_cell.angle_gamma   90.00
#
_symmetry.space_group_name_H-M   'P 1'
#
loop_
_entity.id
_entity.type
_entity.pdbx_description
1 polymer ?
#
loop_
_entity_poly.entity_id
_entity_poly.type
_entity_poly.pdbx_seq_one_letter_code
_entity_poly.pdbx_strand_id
1 'polypeptide(L)'
;MGKRGKVLGVLFAAVLIMVGNVNAYAASSANWNVNYLKGAPQQSANPVSYASIAFDSDGFYINCTYLTGSYDRQVTVSSENAGGIKGGNKYIRSVGKTKTFYMNKSSSKDITYKFVATGSESCNAKGTIYKVV
;
A
#
# COMPACT_ATOMS: atom_id res chain seq x y z
N MET A 1 -33.14 70.38 -2.61
CA MET A 1 -31.75 70.34 -3.13
C MET A 1 -30.84 69.79 -2.03
N GLY A 2 -30.21 68.64 -2.26
CA GLY A 2 -28.97 68.19 -1.60
C GLY A 2 -29.10 67.62 -0.18
N LYS A 3 -28.43 66.55 0.24
CA LYS A 3 -27.47 65.64 -0.41
C LYS A 3 -27.56 64.28 0.32
N ARG A 4 -27.51 63.22 -0.48
CA ARG A 4 -27.33 61.83 -0.05
C ARG A 4 -25.94 61.65 0.57
N GLY A 5 -25.85 60.71 1.51
CA GLY A 5 -24.67 59.86 1.65
C GLY A 5 -23.86 60.06 2.93
N LYS A 6 -23.76 58.99 3.73
CA LYS A 6 -22.53 58.43 4.32
C LYS A 6 -22.91 57.31 5.29
N VAL A 7 -23.18 56.11 4.76
CA VAL A 7 -23.04 54.88 5.55
C VAL A 7 -21.65 54.36 5.21
N LEU A 8 -20.71 54.59 6.12
CA LEU A 8 -19.31 54.22 5.97
C LEU A 8 -19.03 53.05 6.92
N GLY A 9 -18.48 51.97 6.37
CA GLY A 9 -17.55 51.12 7.12
C GLY A 9 -18.12 49.86 7.73
N VAL A 10 -18.21 48.79 6.93
CA VAL A 10 -17.86 47.45 7.42
C VAL A 10 -16.92 46.83 6.40
N LEU A 11 -15.62 47.05 6.61
CA LEU A 11 -14.56 46.27 5.98
C LEU A 11 -14.57 44.89 6.63
N PHE A 12 -15.22 43.91 6.02
CA PHE A 12 -14.99 42.51 6.37
C PHE A 12 -13.62 42.12 5.82
N ALA A 13 -12.62 42.12 6.69
CA ALA A 13 -11.33 41.53 6.42
C ALA A 13 -11.52 40.03 6.14
N ALA A 14 -11.35 39.64 4.87
CA ALA A 14 -11.24 38.23 4.51
C ALA A 14 -9.94 37.69 5.12
N VAL A 15 -10.05 37.01 6.25
CA VAL A 15 -8.97 36.19 6.79
C VAL A 15 -8.79 35.03 5.81
N LEU A 16 -7.78 35.14 4.95
CA LEU A 16 -7.21 34.02 4.23
C LEU A 16 -6.65 33.06 5.28
N ILE A 17 -7.43 32.04 5.64
CA ILE A 17 -6.95 30.91 6.40
C ILE A 17 -5.93 30.23 5.48
N MET A 18 -4.65 30.50 5.75
CA MET A 18 -3.57 29.68 5.22
C MET A 18 -3.81 28.28 5.75
N VAL A 19 -4.45 27.44 4.94
CA VAL A 19 -4.52 26.00 5.16
C VAL A 19 -3.08 25.54 5.10
N GLY A 20 -2.47 25.38 6.28
CA GLY A 20 -1.12 24.87 6.40
C GLY A 20 -1.03 23.60 5.56
N ASN A 21 -0.03 23.54 4.68
CA ASN A 21 0.32 22.33 3.97
C ASN A 21 0.61 21.26 5.03
N VAL A 22 -0.38 20.44 5.33
CA VAL A 22 -0.15 19.20 6.05
C VAL A 22 0.73 18.37 5.12
N ASN A 23 2.02 18.29 5.44
CA ASN A 23 2.91 17.34 4.81
C ASN A 23 2.28 15.96 5.08
N ALA A 24 1.60 15.41 4.08
CA ALA A 24 1.06 14.07 4.16
C ALA A 24 2.27 13.13 4.25
N TYR A 25 2.58 12.69 5.48
CA TYR A 25 3.61 11.68 5.68
C TYR A 25 3.24 10.46 4.85
N ALA A 26 4.09 10.14 3.88
CA ALA A 26 3.87 8.99 3.02
C ALA A 26 3.86 7.72 3.87
N ALA A 27 2.85 6.87 3.69
CA ALA A 27 2.66 5.67 4.50
C ALA A 27 3.96 4.83 4.54
N SER A 28 4.40 4.48 5.75
CA SER A 28 5.59 3.64 6.00
C SER A 28 5.30 2.15 5.94
N SER A 29 4.02 1.79 5.77
CA SER A 29 3.56 0.41 5.67
C SER A 29 2.24 0.29 4.91
N ALA A 30 1.96 -0.87 4.33
CA ALA A 30 0.69 -1.18 3.69
C ALA A 30 0.25 -2.62 3.99
N ASN A 31 -1.05 -2.82 4.24
CA ASN A 31 -1.60 -4.14 4.56
C ASN A 31 -1.96 -4.92 3.29
N TRP A 32 -1.84 -6.24 3.34
CA TRP A 32 -2.28 -7.15 2.29
C TRP A 32 -3.02 -8.34 2.90
N ASN A 33 -3.99 -8.86 2.16
CA ASN A 33 -4.78 -10.02 2.57
C ASN A 33 -5.23 -10.78 1.32
N VAL A 34 -4.79 -12.03 1.21
CA VAL A 34 -5.14 -12.94 0.12
C VAL A 34 -5.88 -14.15 0.70
N ASN A 35 -6.90 -14.56 -0.02
CA ASN A 35 -7.65 -15.75 0.29
C ASN A 35 -7.79 -16.55 -1.02
N TYR A 36 -7.34 -17.79 -0.99
CA TYR A 36 -7.44 -18.70 -2.12
C TYR A 36 -8.43 -19.78 -1.70
N LEU A 37 -9.56 -19.86 -2.40
CA LEU A 37 -10.55 -20.91 -2.19
C LEU A 37 -10.56 -21.78 -3.44
N LYS A 38 -10.22 -23.06 -3.29
CA LYS A 38 -10.18 -24.01 -4.39
C LYS A 38 -11.58 -24.14 -5.01
N GLY A 39 -11.66 -24.00 -6.32
CA GLY A 39 -12.92 -24.09 -7.06
C GLY A 39 -13.87 -22.90 -6.89
N ALA A 40 -13.50 -21.87 -6.11
CA ALA A 40 -14.33 -20.68 -5.96
C ALA A 40 -14.20 -19.75 -7.18
N PRO A 41 -15.28 -19.03 -7.56
CA PRO A 41 -15.21 -17.95 -8.53
C PRO A 41 -14.19 -16.88 -8.11
N GLN A 42 -13.47 -16.29 -9.07
CA GLN A 42 -12.39 -15.33 -8.81
C GLN A 42 -12.80 -14.15 -7.89
N GLN A 43 -14.07 -13.77 -7.90
CA GLN A 43 -14.62 -12.65 -7.14
C GLN A 43 -14.84 -12.97 -5.65
N SER A 44 -14.98 -14.26 -5.28
CA SER A 44 -15.28 -14.69 -3.91
C SER A 44 -14.03 -15.06 -3.12
N ALA A 45 -13.01 -15.60 -3.79
CA ALA A 45 -11.78 -15.99 -3.12
C ALA A 45 -10.90 -14.79 -2.77
N ASN A 46 -10.76 -13.80 -3.64
CA ASN A 46 -9.69 -12.78 -3.57
C ASN A 46 -8.27 -13.39 -3.50
N PRO A 47 -7.88 -14.23 -4.47
CA PRO A 47 -6.58 -14.88 -4.48
C PRO A 47 -5.44 -13.90 -4.78
N VAL A 48 -5.77 -12.68 -5.20
CA VAL A 48 -4.85 -11.59 -5.49
C VAL A 48 -5.15 -10.42 -4.58
N SER A 49 -4.13 -9.81 -3.98
CA SER A 49 -4.22 -8.59 -3.20
C SER A 49 -3.20 -7.59 -3.70
N TYR A 50 -3.55 -6.30 -3.63
CA TYR A 50 -2.64 -5.22 -3.99
C TYR A 50 -2.40 -4.34 -2.77
N ALA A 51 -1.15 -3.95 -2.56
CA ALA A 51 -0.78 -3.00 -1.51
C ALA A 51 0.16 -1.96 -2.11
N SER A 52 -0.18 -0.68 -1.95
CA SER A 52 0.62 0.44 -2.43
C SER A 52 1.30 1.14 -1.27
N ILE A 53 2.60 1.39 -1.41
CA ILE A 53 3.44 2.05 -0.40
C ILE A 53 4.43 2.97 -1.10
N ALA A 54 4.71 4.14 -0.52
CA ALA A 54 5.69 5.05 -1.10
C ALA A 54 7.04 4.37 -1.33
N PHE A 55 7.71 4.74 -2.44
CA PHE A 55 9.05 4.24 -2.74
C PHE A 55 10.03 4.64 -1.64
N ASP A 56 11.00 3.77 -1.39
CA ASP A 56 12.08 3.95 -0.44
C ASP A 56 13.33 3.24 -0.99
N SER A 57 14.48 3.93 -0.95
CA SER A 57 15.76 3.40 -1.40
C SER A 57 16.39 2.43 -0.41
N ASP A 58 16.06 2.53 0.89
CA ASP A 58 16.62 1.70 1.96
C ASP A 58 16.00 0.29 1.96
N GLY A 59 14.95 0.11 1.17
CA GLY A 59 14.36 -1.16 0.84
C GLY A 59 13.10 -1.47 1.64
N PHE A 60 12.65 -2.70 1.53
CA PHE A 60 11.37 -3.16 2.05
C PHE A 60 11.49 -4.53 2.70
N TYR A 61 10.58 -4.83 3.62
CA TYR A 61 10.37 -6.18 4.10
C TYR A 61 8.88 -6.45 4.28
N ILE A 62 8.51 -7.73 4.27
CA ILE A 62 7.12 -8.16 4.46
C ILE A 62 7.05 -8.95 5.75
N ASN A 63 6.09 -8.60 6.60
CA ASN A 63 5.74 -9.38 7.78
C ASN A 63 4.42 -10.11 7.51
N CYS A 64 4.47 -11.44 7.39
CA CYS A 64 3.27 -12.25 7.34
C CYS A 64 2.85 -12.59 8.77
N THR A 65 1.67 -12.15 9.18
CA THR A 65 1.17 -12.35 10.55
C THR A 65 0.26 -13.56 10.67
N TYR A 66 -0.28 -14.04 9.55
CA TYR A 66 -1.16 -15.19 9.53
C TYR A 66 -1.05 -15.91 8.19
N LEU A 67 -0.94 -17.23 8.24
CA LEU A 67 -0.82 -18.10 7.08
C LEU A 67 -1.37 -19.49 7.41
N THR A 68 -2.46 -19.90 6.76
CA THR A 68 -3.15 -21.18 6.98
C THR A 68 -3.55 -21.85 5.66
N GLY A 69 -3.97 -23.11 5.73
CA GLY A 69 -4.46 -23.90 4.60
C GLY A 69 -3.49 -24.99 4.17
N SER A 70 -3.45 -25.25 2.86
CA SER A 70 -2.64 -26.30 2.22
C SER A 70 -1.16 -26.31 2.64
N TYR A 71 -0.56 -27.49 2.67
CA TYR A 71 0.85 -27.65 3.07
C TYR A 71 1.82 -27.02 2.06
N ASP A 72 1.48 -27.04 0.77
CA ASP A 72 2.25 -26.48 -0.35
C ASP A 72 1.92 -25.01 -0.66
N ARG A 73 1.11 -24.37 0.20
CA ARG A 73 0.69 -22.97 0.02
C ARG A 73 1.87 -22.02 -0.16
N GLN A 74 1.69 -21.06 -1.04
CA GLN A 74 2.66 -20.00 -1.30
C GLN A 74 1.93 -18.69 -1.64
N VAL A 75 2.40 -17.58 -1.09
CA VAL A 75 2.07 -16.24 -1.61
C VAL A 75 3.25 -15.74 -2.44
N THR A 76 3.01 -15.51 -3.73
CA THR A 76 3.97 -14.88 -4.63
C THR A 76 3.80 -13.37 -4.56
N VAL A 77 4.90 -12.64 -4.41
CA VAL A 77 4.94 -11.19 -4.32
C VAL A 77 5.74 -10.64 -5.49
N SER A 78 5.09 -9.79 -6.28
CA SER A 78 5.67 -9.04 -7.40
C SER A 78 5.39 -7.54 -7.26
N SER A 79 6.01 -6.72 -8.09
CA SER A 79 5.75 -5.27 -8.18
C SER A 79 5.29 -4.90 -9.58
N GLU A 80 4.30 -4.01 -9.67
CA GLU A 80 3.66 -3.62 -10.93
C GLU A 80 4.33 -2.41 -11.60
N ASN A 81 4.97 -1.50 -10.83
CA ASN A 81 5.34 -0.17 -11.33
C ASN A 81 6.74 0.35 -10.95
N ALA A 82 7.60 -0.46 -10.34
CA ALA A 82 8.97 -0.07 -9.95
C ALA A 82 10.08 -0.92 -10.63
N GLY A 83 9.79 -1.44 -11.82
CA GLY A 83 10.74 -2.28 -12.58
C GLY A 83 10.97 -3.69 -12.00
N GLY A 84 10.14 -4.09 -11.04
CA GLY A 84 10.20 -5.40 -10.37
C GLY A 84 11.16 -5.43 -9.17
N ILE A 85 11.11 -6.55 -8.45
CA ILE A 85 11.90 -6.78 -7.24
C ILE A 85 13.28 -7.32 -7.64
N LYS A 86 14.35 -6.79 -7.03
CA LYS A 86 15.73 -7.24 -7.26
C LYS A 86 15.90 -8.69 -6.82
N GLY A 87 16.51 -9.48 -7.70
CA GLY A 87 16.62 -10.94 -7.52
C GLY A 87 15.28 -11.68 -7.69
N GLY A 88 14.29 -11.06 -8.35
CA GLY A 88 13.00 -11.69 -8.67
C GLY A 88 11.97 -11.63 -7.55
N ASN A 89 10.82 -12.26 -7.84
CA ASN A 89 9.66 -12.32 -6.96
C ASN A 89 10.02 -12.86 -5.57
N LYS A 90 9.27 -12.41 -4.56
CA LYS A 90 9.39 -12.94 -3.19
C LYS A 90 8.30 -13.95 -2.92
N TYR A 91 8.58 -14.89 -2.04
CA TYR A 91 7.70 -16.00 -1.73
C TYR A 91 7.51 -16.11 -0.23
N ILE A 92 6.26 -16.17 0.20
CA ILE A 92 5.89 -16.35 1.61
C ILE A 92 5.31 -17.75 1.75
N ARG A 93 5.99 -18.58 2.54
CA ARG A 93 5.61 -19.99 2.84
C ARG A 93 5.48 -20.25 4.35
N SER A 94 5.84 -19.27 5.17
CA SER A 94 5.76 -19.33 6.63
C SER A 94 5.35 -17.96 7.19
N VAL A 95 4.81 -17.97 8.41
CA VAL A 95 4.61 -16.75 9.20
C VAL A 95 5.97 -16.14 9.56
N GLY A 96 6.03 -14.81 9.61
CA GLY A 96 7.22 -14.05 10.02
C GLY A 96 7.68 -13.00 9.01
N LYS A 97 8.82 -12.40 9.35
CA LYS A 97 9.46 -11.33 8.58
C LYS A 97 10.36 -11.89 7.48
N THR A 98 10.19 -11.42 6.25
CA THR A 98 11.12 -11.70 5.16
C THR A 98 12.44 -10.96 5.35
N LYS A 99 13.50 -11.42 4.68
CA LYS A 99 14.70 -10.61 4.50
C LYS A 99 14.36 -9.31 3.76
N THR A 100 15.11 -8.25 4.06
CA THR A 100 15.05 -6.98 3.33
C THR A 100 15.31 -7.22 1.84
N PHE A 101 14.56 -6.54 0.99
CA PHE A 101 14.71 -6.58 -0.46
C PHE A 101 14.54 -5.19 -1.07
N TYR A 102 14.99 -5.06 -2.32
CA TYR A 102 15.08 -3.78 -3.04
C TYR A 102 14.39 -3.88 -4.40
N MET A 103 14.13 -2.74 -5.01
CA MET A 103 13.58 -2.65 -6.38
C MET A 103 14.69 -2.58 -7.42
N ASN A 104 14.41 -3.06 -8.64
CA ASN A 104 15.36 -2.97 -9.76
C ASN A 104 15.55 -1.54 -10.26
N LYS A 105 14.55 -0.68 -10.07
CA LYS A 105 14.58 0.73 -10.47
C LYS A 105 14.09 1.61 -9.33
N SER A 106 14.61 2.84 -9.30
CA SER A 106 14.06 3.90 -8.45
C SER A 106 12.72 4.40 -8.98
N SER A 107 11.84 4.84 -8.08
CA SER A 107 10.57 5.48 -8.40
C SER A 107 10.40 6.72 -7.52
N SER A 108 9.80 7.78 -8.04
CA SER A 108 9.32 8.91 -7.23
C SER A 108 7.85 8.75 -6.80
N LYS A 109 7.21 7.66 -7.23
CA LYS A 109 5.80 7.32 -6.96
C LYS A 109 5.70 6.11 -6.04
N ASP A 110 4.53 5.91 -5.47
CA ASP A 110 4.17 4.70 -4.73
C ASP A 110 4.40 3.44 -5.55
N ILE A 111 4.96 2.43 -4.90
CA ILE A 111 5.13 1.09 -5.45
C ILE A 111 3.87 0.30 -5.14
N THR A 112 3.26 -0.28 -6.16
CA THR A 112 2.19 -1.27 -6.00
C THR A 112 2.76 -2.67 -6.02
N TYR A 113 2.56 -3.39 -4.92
CA TYR A 113 2.90 -4.80 -4.79
C TYR A 113 1.66 -5.65 -5.03
N LYS A 114 1.84 -6.74 -5.78
CA LYS A 114 0.82 -7.75 -6.06
C LYS A 114 1.15 -9.01 -5.29
N PHE A 115 0.22 -9.46 -4.47
CA PHE A 115 0.28 -10.69 -3.69
C PHE A 115 -0.65 -11.70 -4.32
N VAL A 116 -0.17 -12.89 -4.65
CA VAL A 116 -0.96 -13.96 -5.27
C VAL A 116 -0.82 -15.23 -4.45
N ALA A 117 -1.92 -15.70 -3.85
CA ALA A 117 -1.95 -16.96 -3.12
C ALA A 117 -2.21 -18.16 -4.06
N THR A 118 -1.44 -19.23 -3.86
CA THR A 118 -1.57 -20.51 -4.57
C THR A 118 -1.42 -21.67 -3.59
N GLY A 119 -2.02 -22.82 -3.89
CA GLY A 119 -1.82 -24.08 -3.18
C GLY A 119 -2.69 -25.21 -3.73
N SER A 120 -2.42 -26.45 -3.34
CA SER A 120 -3.21 -27.63 -3.74
C SER A 120 -4.64 -27.62 -3.20
N GLU A 121 -4.84 -26.99 -2.05
CA GLU A 121 -6.12 -26.74 -1.38
C GLU A 121 -6.22 -25.26 -0.97
N SER A 122 -7.42 -24.86 -0.55
CA SER A 122 -7.72 -23.50 -0.06
C SER A 122 -6.72 -23.03 0.99
N CYS A 123 -6.30 -21.77 0.91
CA CYS A 123 -5.36 -21.15 1.84
C CYS A 123 -5.65 -19.67 2.06
N ASN A 124 -5.22 -19.15 3.21
CA ASN A 124 -5.43 -17.75 3.58
C ASN A 124 -4.14 -17.20 4.16
N ALA A 125 -3.79 -15.98 3.76
CA ALA A 125 -2.62 -15.29 4.25
C ALA A 125 -2.86 -13.79 4.34
N LYS A 126 -2.34 -13.18 5.41
CA LYS A 126 -2.35 -11.73 5.57
C LYS A 126 -1.09 -11.24 6.26
N GLY A 127 -0.83 -9.95 6.09
CA GLY A 127 0.33 -9.30 6.67
C GLY A 127 0.44 -7.85 6.25
N THR A 128 1.65 -7.32 6.42
CA THR A 128 1.97 -5.93 6.16
C THR A 128 3.32 -5.85 5.47
N ILE A 129 3.45 -5.01 4.45
CA ILE A 129 4.73 -4.61 3.87
C ILE A 129 5.18 -3.30 4.52
N TYR A 130 6.47 -3.18 4.81
CA TYR A 130 7.08 -2.05 5.48
C TYR A 130 8.26 -1.52 4.69
N LYS A 131 8.49 -0.22 4.80
CA LYS A 131 9.79 0.40 4.49
C LYS A 131 10.81 -0.03 5.55
N VAL A 132 12.07 -0.13 5.15
CA VAL A 132 13.19 -0.13 6.10
C VAL A 132 13.36 1.30 6.56
N VAL A 133 13.36 1.51 7.88
CA VAL A 133 13.62 2.79 8.55
C VAL A 133 14.92 2.68 9.32
#